data_AF-A0A4U9TUB0-F1
#
_entry.id   AF-A0A4U9TUB0-F1
#
_cell.length_a   1.000
_cell.length_b   1.000
_cell.length_c   1.000
_cell.angle_alpha   90.00
_cell.angle_beta   90.00
_cell.angle_gamma   90.00
#
_symmetry.space_group_name_H-M   'P 1'
#
loop_
_entity.id
_entity.type
_entity.pdbx_description
1 polymer ?
#
loop_
_entity_poly.entity_id
_entity_poly.type
_entity_poly.pdbx_seq_one_letter_code
_entity_poly.pdbx_strand_id
1 'polypeptide(L)'
;MIGSSCAYKFGGKGGNQAVSAAKAGAQVSFVGAVGADDPGRFLLAVLMENQVDTRHVEITSAAPSGMSVAIMDAEGDYGAVVVSNANNLIAPQQVGSG
;
A
#
# COMPACT_ATOMS: atom_id res chain seq x y z
N MET A 1 25.97 -5.90 -8.89
CA MET A 1 24.74 -6.57 -9.34
C MET A 1 24.00 -5.63 -10.29
N ILE A 2 23.55 -6.11 -11.46
CA ILE A 2 22.79 -5.33 -12.46
C ILE A 2 21.49 -6.09 -12.73
N GLY A 3 20.35 -5.41 -12.66
CA GLY A 3 19.03 -6.01 -12.93
C GLY A 3 18.68 -6.01 -14.42
N SER A 4 17.84 -6.96 -14.84
CA SER A 4 17.34 -7.07 -16.22
C SER A 4 15.93 -6.51 -16.42
N SER A 5 15.16 -6.33 -15.34
CA SER A 5 13.80 -5.77 -15.38
C SER A 5 13.39 -5.15 -14.04
N CYS A 6 12.35 -4.32 -14.06
CA CYS A 6 11.74 -3.75 -12.88
C CYS A 6 10.22 -3.64 -13.11
N ALA A 7 9.42 -3.86 -12.07
CA ALA A 7 7.98 -3.65 -12.11
C ALA A 7 7.51 -2.99 -10.81
N TYR A 8 6.66 -1.98 -10.95
CA TYR A 8 5.98 -1.35 -9.82
C TYR A 8 4.64 -2.05 -9.62
N LYS A 9 4.40 -2.53 -8.40
CA LYS A 9 3.21 -3.30 -8.06
C LYS A 9 2.55 -2.75 -6.81
N PHE A 10 1.22 -2.80 -6.79
CA PHE A 10 0.45 -2.61 -5.57
C PHE A 10 0.83 -3.66 -4.53
N GLY A 11 0.86 -3.28 -3.26
CA GLY A 11 1.28 -4.16 -2.18
C GLY A 11 0.83 -3.67 -0.81
N GLY A 12 1.57 -4.08 0.21
CA GLY A 12 1.17 -3.94 1.61
C GLY A 12 0.21 -5.03 2.03
N LYS A 13 0.52 -5.73 3.13
CA LYS A 13 -0.29 -6.87 3.60
C LYS A 13 -1.75 -6.47 3.80
N GLY A 14 -2.00 -5.33 4.44
CA GLY A 14 -3.36 -4.80 4.64
C GLY A 14 -4.07 -4.46 3.33
N GLY A 15 -3.40 -3.75 2.41
CA GLY A 15 -3.97 -3.41 1.11
C GLY A 15 -4.34 -4.65 0.29
N ASN A 16 -3.47 -5.65 0.24
CA ASN A 16 -3.73 -6.93 -0.45
C ASN A 16 -4.93 -7.69 0.14
N GLN A 17 -5.06 -7.69 1.47
CA GLN A 17 -6.19 -8.30 2.16
C GLN A 17 -7.50 -7.55 1.87
N ALA A 18 -7.48 -6.22 1.90
CA ALA A 18 -8.64 -5.38 1.60
C ALA A 18 -9.16 -5.62 0.17
N VAL A 19 -8.26 -5.59 -0.82
CA VAL A 19 -8.61 -5.88 -2.23
C VAL A 19 -9.17 -7.30 -2.38
N SER A 20 -8.55 -8.29 -1.74
CA SER A 20 -9.01 -9.68 -1.84
C SER A 20 -10.39 -9.87 -1.20
N ALA A 21 -10.64 -9.25 -0.05
CA ALA A 21 -11.94 -9.31 0.63
C ALA A 21 -13.03 -8.61 -0.20
N ALA A 22 -12.74 -7.45 -0.79
CA ALA A 22 -13.69 -6.75 -1.66
C ALA A 22 -14.03 -7.57 -2.92
N LYS A 23 -13.02 -8.19 -3.55
CA LYS A 23 -13.24 -9.13 -4.68
C LYS A 23 -14.08 -10.35 -4.31
N ALA A 24 -14.03 -10.78 -3.05
CA ALA A 24 -14.87 -11.85 -2.52
C ALA A 24 -16.31 -11.39 -2.19
N GLY A 25 -16.64 -10.12 -2.42
CA GLY A 25 -17.98 -9.56 -2.23
C GLY A 25 -18.22 -8.91 -0.86
N ALA A 26 -17.19 -8.77 -0.02
CA ALA A 26 -17.31 -8.06 1.25
C ALA A 26 -17.36 -6.54 1.04
N GLN A 27 -18.08 -5.83 1.90
CA GLN A 27 -17.92 -4.37 2.03
C GLN A 27 -16.67 -4.10 2.87
N VAL A 28 -15.71 -3.39 2.29
CA VAL A 28 -14.39 -3.17 2.91
C VAL A 28 -14.11 -1.69 2.98
N SER A 29 -13.84 -1.19 4.18
CA SER A 29 -13.20 0.11 4.39
C SER A 29 -11.74 -0.09 4.79
N PHE A 30 -10.85 0.73 4.25
CA PHE A 30 -9.43 0.67 4.51
C PHE A 30 -8.96 1.89 5.30
N VAL A 31 -8.32 1.64 6.44
CA VAL A 31 -7.67 2.65 7.27
C VAL A 31 -6.17 2.60 7.00
N GLY A 32 -5.57 3.74 6.69
CA GLY A 32 -4.14 3.82 6.37
C GLY A 32 -3.66 5.23 6.11
N ALA A 33 -2.43 5.37 5.65
CA ALA A 33 -1.87 6.65 5.25
C ALA A 33 -0.93 6.50 4.05
N VAL A 34 -1.00 7.44 3.12
CA VAL A 34 -0.13 7.56 1.95
C VAL A 34 0.46 8.95 1.86
N GLY A 35 1.59 9.08 1.17
CA GLY A 35 2.16 10.38 0.86
C GLY A 35 1.34 11.12 -0.19
N ALA A 36 1.44 12.45 -0.20
CA ALA A 36 0.94 13.32 -1.26
C ALA A 36 1.82 13.23 -2.52
N ASP A 37 1.99 12.02 -3.05
CA ASP A 37 2.93 11.67 -4.11
C ASP A 37 2.32 10.69 -5.13
N ASP A 38 3.05 10.43 -6.21
CA ASP A 38 2.60 9.57 -7.31
C ASP A 38 2.33 8.12 -6.85
N PRO A 39 3.20 7.49 -6.02
CA PRO A 39 2.89 6.18 -5.44
C PRO A 39 1.62 6.20 -4.59
N GLY A 40 1.36 7.25 -3.81
CA GLY A 40 0.16 7.37 -3.00
C GLY A 40 -1.10 7.42 -3.85
N ARG A 41 -1.08 8.18 -4.95
CA ARG A 41 -2.17 8.20 -5.93
C ARG A 41 -2.40 6.84 -6.58
N PHE A 42 -1.33 6.12 -6.93
CA PHE A 42 -1.41 4.76 -7.46
C PHE A 42 -2.03 3.77 -6.47
N LEU A 43 -1.57 3.78 -5.21
CA LEU A 43 -2.09 2.89 -4.17
C LEU A 43 -3.59 3.12 -3.91
N LEU A 44 -4.00 4.39 -3.83
CA LEU A 44 -5.40 4.77 -3.67
C LEU A 44 -6.27 4.37 -4.86
N ALA A 45 -5.78 4.58 -6.09
CA ALA A 45 -6.50 4.19 -7.31
C ALA A 45 -6.79 2.68 -7.32
N VAL A 46 -5.79 1.85 -7.02
CA VAL A 46 -5.98 0.38 -6.97
C VAL A 46 -7.00 -0.03 -5.90
N LEU A 47 -7.00 0.60 -4.73
CA LEU A 47 -8.03 0.32 -3.71
C LEU A 47 -9.43 0.67 -4.22
N MET A 48 -9.62 1.87 -4.78
CA MET A 48 -10.93 2.34 -5.27
C MET A 48 -11.43 1.52 -6.47
N GLU A 49 -10.55 1.17 -7.41
CA GLU A 49 -10.88 0.29 -8.55
C GLU A 49 -11.40 -1.09 -8.10
N ASN A 50 -10.95 -1.55 -6.94
CA ASN A 50 -11.41 -2.81 -6.33
C ASN A 50 -12.53 -2.61 -5.30
N GLN A 51 -13.24 -1.48 -5.36
CA GLN A 51 -14.41 -1.17 -4.51
C GLN A 51 -14.12 -1.15 -3.00
N VAL A 52 -12.87 -0.87 -2.62
CA VAL A 52 -12.50 -0.61 -1.23
C VAL A 52 -12.77 0.87 -0.90
N ASP A 53 -13.48 1.12 0.19
CA ASP A 53 -13.72 2.46 0.70
C ASP A 53 -12.46 3.04 1.34
N THR A 54 -11.95 4.13 0.76
CA THR A 54 -10.69 4.78 1.15
C THR A 54 -10.89 6.08 1.93
N ARG A 55 -12.12 6.39 2.41
CA ARG A 55 -12.39 7.64 3.16
C ARG A 55 -11.55 7.78 4.43
N HIS A 56 -11.06 6.67 4.97
CA HIS A 56 -10.22 6.61 6.17
C HIS A 56 -8.71 6.50 5.86
N VAL A 57 -8.31 6.71 4.59
CA VAL A 57 -6.90 6.80 4.21
C VAL A 57 -6.47 8.26 4.23
N GLU A 58 -5.51 8.58 5.10
CA GLU A 58 -4.91 9.92 5.14
C GLU A 58 -3.94 10.12 3.97
N ILE A 59 -4.01 11.30 3.35
CA ILE A 59 -3.01 11.77 2.38
C ILE A 59 -2.19 12.84 3.07
N THR A 60 -0.91 12.56 3.31
CA THR A 60 -0.04 13.45 4.11
C THR A 60 1.12 13.99 3.30
N SER A 61 1.47 15.27 3.50
CA SER A 61 2.71 15.86 2.97
C SER A 61 3.89 15.69 3.93
N ALA A 62 3.69 15.10 5.11
CA ALA A 62 4.72 14.96 6.14
C ALA A 62 5.71 13.81 5.87
N ALA A 63 5.32 12.82 5.06
CA ALA A 63 6.17 11.71 4.65
C ALA A 63 5.75 11.17 3.27
N PRO A 64 6.67 10.55 2.51
CA PRO A 64 6.32 9.84 1.28
C PRO A 64 5.42 8.62 1.55
N SER A 65 4.87 8.04 0.50
CA SER A 65 4.18 6.75 0.59
C SER A 65 5.14 5.64 1.05
N GLY A 66 4.60 4.67 1.80
CA GLY A 66 5.35 3.47 2.15
C GLY A 66 5.64 2.62 0.91
N MET A 67 6.77 1.91 0.91
CA MET A 67 7.15 1.04 -0.19
C MET A 67 7.93 -0.19 0.30
N SER A 68 8.02 -1.20 -0.56
CA SER A 68 8.96 -2.30 -0.42
C SER A 68 9.75 -2.46 -1.70
N VAL A 69 11.07 -2.55 -1.60
CA VAL A 69 11.93 -2.94 -2.71
C VAL A 69 12.26 -4.40 -2.54
N ALA A 70 11.81 -5.22 -3.49
CA ALA A 70 12.13 -6.63 -3.55
C ALA A 70 13.12 -6.89 -4.69
N ILE A 71 14.14 -7.69 -4.42
CA ILE A 71 15.16 -8.11 -5.38
C ILE A 71 15.18 -9.62 -5.38
N MET A 72 15.20 -10.19 -6.59
CA MET A 72 15.46 -11.60 -6.83
C MET A 72 16.68 -11.69 -7.73
N ASP A 73 17.65 -12.53 -7.39
CA ASP A 73 18.83 -12.77 -8.22
C ASP A 73 18.61 -13.88 -9.25
N ALA A 74 19.67 -14.27 -9.96
CA ALA A 74 19.59 -15.25 -11.05
C ALA A 74 19.44 -16.69 -10.52
N GLU A 75 19.89 -16.92 -9.29
CA GLU A 75 19.82 -18.17 -8.55
C GLU A 75 18.44 -18.38 -7.91
N GLY A 76 17.64 -17.30 -7.82
CA GLY A 76 16.29 -17.31 -7.27
C GLY A 76 16.21 -16.89 -5.81
N ASP A 77 17.32 -16.41 -5.22
CA ASP A 77 17.31 -15.88 -3.86
C ASP A 77 16.51 -14.58 -3.83
N TYR A 78 15.65 -14.45 -2.82
CA TYR A 78 14.73 -13.34 -2.67
C TYR A 78 15.03 -12.55 -1.40
N GLY A 79 15.14 -11.23 -1.54
CA GLY A 79 15.25 -10.29 -0.43
C GLY A 79 14.33 -9.09 -0.62
N ALA A 80 13.82 -8.53 0.48
CA ALA A 80 13.05 -7.31 0.43
C ALA A 80 13.36 -6.36 1.59
N VAL A 81 13.41 -5.07 1.29
CA VAL A 81 13.50 -4.00 2.28
C VAL A 81 12.20 -3.22 2.28
N VAL A 82 11.63 -3.01 3.46
CA VAL A 82 10.39 -2.25 3.64
C VAL A 82 10.70 -0.91 4.27
N VAL A 83 10.13 0.15 3.70
CA VAL A 83 10.18 1.51 4.24
C VAL A 83 8.75 1.95 4.50
N SER A 84 8.37 2.01 5.78
CA SER A 84 6.97 2.24 6.17
C SER A 84 6.47 3.65 5.85
N ASN A 85 7.34 4.67 5.91
CA ASN A 85 7.03 6.10 5.69
C ASN A 85 5.66 6.52 6.26
N ALA A 86 4.75 7.06 5.44
CA ALA A 86 3.43 7.54 5.85
C ALA A 86 2.64 6.54 6.72
N ASN A 87 2.85 5.23 6.60
CA ASN A 87 2.20 4.24 7.47
C ASN A 87 2.55 4.42 8.97
N ASN A 88 3.72 5.01 9.29
CA ASN A 88 4.10 5.31 10.66
C ASN A 88 3.35 6.51 11.26
N LEU A 89 2.63 7.27 10.43
CA LEU A 89 1.86 8.44 10.83
C LEU A 89 0.38 8.13 11.06
N ILE A 90 -0.03 6.86 10.94
CA ILE A 90 -1.41 6.45 11.22
C ILE A 90 -1.71 6.70 12.69
N ALA A 91 -2.58 7.67 12.95
CA ALA A 91 -3.03 8.05 14.27
C ALA A 91 -4.07 7.04 14.80
N PRO A 92 -4.05 6.69 16.09
CA PRO A 92 -5.05 5.79 16.70
C PRO A 92 -6.50 6.22 16.45
N GLN A 93 -6.76 7.52 16.32
CA GLN A 93 -8.09 8.09 16.08
C GLN A 93 -8.65 7.74 14.69
N GLN A 94 -7.79 7.37 13.73
CA GLN A 94 -8.23 6.86 12.43
C GLN A 94 -8.82 5.45 12.54
N VAL A 95 -8.47 4.72 13.60
CA VAL A 95 -9.03 3.41 13.93
C VAL A 95 -10.22 3.61 14.87
N GLY A 96 -11.30 4.22 14.38
CA GLY A 96 -12.44 4.59 15.22
C GLY A 96 -13.78 4.72 14.48
N SER A 97 -14.72 3.86 14.88
CA SER A 97 -16.17 3.81 14.55
C SER A 97 -16.52 3.70 13.06
N GLY A 98 -16.63 2.45 12.58
CA GLY A 98 -17.36 2.16 11.34
C GLY A 98 -18.86 2.37 11.48
#